data_AF-B5VZQ5-F1
#
_entry.id   AF-B5VZQ5-F1
#
_cell.length_a   1.000
_cell.length_b   1.000
_cell.length_c   1.000
_cell.angle_alpha   90.00
_cell.angle_beta   90.00
_cell.angle_gamma   90.00
#
_symmetry.space_group_name_H-M   'P 1'
#
loop_
_entity.id
_entity.type
_entity.pdbx_description
1 polymer ?
#
loop_
_entity_poly.entity_id
_entity_poly.type
_entity_poly.pdbx_seq_one_letter_code
_entity_poly.pdbx_strand_id
1 'polypeptide(L)' 'MKITVETLFAPKDTPKTFLQTAQSLQLQGKPDWSENIDQYLYGNSITEDD' A
#
# COMPACT_ATOMS: atom_id res chain seq x y z
N MET A 1 34.26 -25.74 -7.78
CA MET A 1 33.33 -25.63 -6.64
C MET A 1 31.95 -25.39 -7.20
N LYS A 2 30.96 -26.24 -6.91
CA LYS A 2 29.61 -26.16 -7.46
C LYS A 2 28.69 -25.69 -6.33
N ILE A 3 28.12 -24.51 -6.45
CA ILE A 3 27.23 -23.93 -5.44
C ILE A 3 25.81 -24.18 -5.95
N THR A 4 25.08 -25.03 -5.25
CA THR A 4 23.65 -25.31 -5.51
C THR A 4 22.84 -24.42 -4.58
N VAL A 5 21.99 -23.57 -5.14
CA VAL A 5 21.06 -22.75 -4.35
C VAL A 5 19.74 -23.51 -4.24
N GLU A 6 19.43 -23.96 -3.04
CA GLU A 6 18.18 -24.65 -2.73
C GLU A 6 17.15 -23.61 -2.29
N THR A 7 16.09 -23.43 -3.08
CA THR A 7 14.99 -22.55 -2.70
C THR A 7 14.07 -23.32 -1.77
N LEU A 8 14.22 -23.11 -0.46
CA LEU A 8 13.28 -23.68 0.52
C LEU A 8 11.93 -23.01 0.34
N PHE A 9 10.91 -23.80 -0.01
CA PHE A 9 9.53 -23.31 -0.02
C PHE A 9 9.18 -22.82 1.38
N ALA A 10 8.75 -21.56 1.48
CA ALA A 10 8.28 -21.02 2.75
C ALA A 10 7.12 -21.90 3.26
N PRO A 11 7.11 -22.28 4.55
CA PRO A 11 6.01 -23.01 5.15
C PRO A 11 4.66 -22.35 4.82
N LYS A 12 3.65 -23.15 4.50
CA LYS A 12 2.32 -22.66 4.07
C LYS A 12 1.66 -21.72 5.09
N ASP A 13 2.06 -21.82 6.35
CA ASP A 13 1.55 -21.06 7.50
C ASP A 13 2.59 -20.09 8.09
N THR A 14 3.55 -19.58 7.29
CA THR A 14 4.40 -18.49 7.79
C THR A 14 3.56 -17.28 8.15
N PRO A 15 3.75 -16.70 9.35
CA PRO A 15 3.03 -15.50 9.75
C PRO A 15 3.30 -14.38 8.73
N LYS A 16 2.22 -13.73 8.26
CA LYS A 16 2.33 -12.67 7.26
C LYS A 16 3.22 -11.55 7.80
N THR A 17 4.20 -11.16 7.01
CA THR A 17 5.07 -10.03 7.37
C THR A 17 4.33 -8.72 7.20
N PHE A 18 4.85 -7.67 7.82
CA PHE A 18 4.35 -6.31 7.63
C PHE A 18 4.33 -5.93 6.13
N LEU A 19 5.39 -6.23 5.38
CA LEU A 19 5.48 -5.90 3.96
C LEU A 19 4.48 -6.69 3.11
N GLN A 20 4.28 -7.98 3.40
CA GLN A 20 3.26 -8.79 2.74
C GLN A 20 1.86 -8.24 3.01
N THR A 21 1.62 -7.78 4.24
CA THR A 21 0.36 -7.15 4.63
C THR A 21 0.18 -5.81 3.90
N ALA A 22 1.19 -4.94 3.91
CA ALA A 22 1.16 -3.66 3.21
C ALA A 22 0.94 -3.80 1.69
N GLN A 23 1.58 -4.78 1.04
CA GLN A 23 1.35 -5.06 -0.38
C GLN A 23 -0.03 -5.63 -0.66
N SER A 24 -0.58 -6.44 0.26
CA SER A 24 -1.92 -7.01 0.09
C SER A 24 -3.02 -5.97 0.20
N LEU A 25 -2.73 -4.86 0.87
CA LEU A 25 -3.63 -3.73 0.94
C LEU A 25 -3.48 -2.93 -0.36
N GLN A 26 -4.60 -2.70 -1.05
CA GLN A 26 -4.68 -1.86 -2.25
C GLN A 26 -4.58 -0.38 -1.87
N LEU A 27 -3.46 0.00 -1.25
CA LEU A 27 -3.18 1.35 -0.76
C LEU A 27 -2.80 2.32 -1.88
N GLN A 28 -2.89 1.89 -3.13
CA GLN A 28 -2.66 2.75 -4.27
C GLN A 28 -3.78 3.78 -4.30
N GLY A 29 -3.37 5.04 -4.18
CA GLY A 29 -4.28 6.16 -4.33
C GLY A 29 -4.75 6.39 -5.73
N LYS A 30 -5.67 7.33 -5.88
CA LYS A 30 -5.90 7.89 -7.20
C LYS A 30 -4.64 8.61 -7.70
N PRO A 31 -4.35 8.58 -9.00
CA PRO A 31 -3.15 9.21 -9.56
C PRO A 31 -2.98 10.70 -9.25
N ASP A 32 -4.08 11.39 -8.99
CA ASP A 32 -4.17 12.83 -8.72
C ASP A 32 -4.14 13.17 -7.21
N TRP A 33 -3.88 12.19 -6.33
CA TRP A 33 -3.87 12.41 -4.88
C TRP A 33 -2.90 13.49 -4.43
N SER A 34 -1.69 13.54 -4.99
CA SER A 34 -0.71 14.57 -4.63
C SER A 34 -1.16 15.97 -5.01
N GLU A 35 -1.93 16.08 -6.10
CA GLU A 35 -2.39 17.35 -6.65
C GLU A 35 -3.68 17.84 -5.95
N ASN A 36 -4.53 16.91 -5.52
CA ASN A 36 -5.85 17.22 -4.94
C ASN A 36 -5.99 16.75 -3.49
N ILE A 37 -4.89 16.66 -2.74
CA ILE A 37 -4.90 16.11 -1.37
C ILE A 37 -5.89 16.85 -0.47
N ASP A 38 -5.99 18.16 -0.60
CA ASP A 38 -6.92 18.99 0.17
C ASP A 38 -8.38 18.66 -0.15
N GLN A 39 -8.70 18.36 -1.42
CA GLN A 39 -10.04 17.93 -1.80
C GLN A 39 -10.38 16.56 -1.20
N TYR A 40 -9.43 15.62 -1.18
CA TYR A 40 -9.64 14.30 -0.62
C TYR A 40 -9.73 14.30 0.92
N LEU A 41 -9.03 15.22 1.58
CA LEU A 41 -9.02 15.35 3.04
C LEU A 41 -10.18 16.19 3.57
N TYR A 42 -10.53 17.28 2.90
CA TYR A 42 -11.48 18.27 3.39
C TYR A 42 -12.76 18.37 2.56
N GLY A 43 -12.87 17.59 1.47
CA GLY A 43 -14.12 17.37 0.75
C GLY A 43 -14.80 18.65 0.25
N ASN A 44 -14.12 19.51 -0.50
CA ASN A 44 -14.68 20.70 -1.17
C ASN A 44 -15.60 21.64 -0.34
N SER A 45 -15.69 21.47 0.98
CA SER A 45 -16.52 22.26 1.87
C SER A 45 -15.73 23.46 2.38
N ILE A 46 -15.44 24.39 1.48
CA ILE A 46 -15.46 25.79 1.85
C ILE A 46 -16.69 26.34 1.14
N THR A 47 -17.87 25.98 1.63
CA THR A 47 -19.00 26.89 1.49
C THR A 47 -18.66 28.06 2.40
N GLU A 48 -18.15 29.14 1.79
CA GLU A 48 -18.19 30.46 2.41
C GLU A 48 -19.68 30.73 2.69
N ASP A 49 -20.11 30.48 3.92
CA ASP A 49 -21.38 31.00 4.43
C ASP A 49 -21.21 32.52 4.58
N ASP A 50 -21.94 33.25 3.73
CA ASP A 50 -22.05 34.72 3.66
C ASP A 50 -22.76 35.30 4.89
#